data_AF-A0A932KDV9-F1
#
_entry.id   AF-A0A932KDV9-F1
#
_cell.length_a   1.000
_cell.length_b   1.000
_cell.length_c   1.000
_cell.angle_alpha   90.00
_cell.angle_beta   90.00
_cell.angle_gamma   90.00
#
_symmetry.space_group_name_H-M   'P 1'
#
loop_
_entity.id
_entity.type
_entity.pdbx_description
1 polymer ?
#
loop_
_entity_poly.entity_id
_entity_poly.type
_entity_poly.pdbx_seq_one_letter_code
_entity_poly.pdbx_strand_id
1 'polypeptide(L)'
;MAQRSLLQKPTNLFCGDYSFIVSVRQSDENRIQRTLENLEKTRGLRFRYQIIAHNLPKVSSRKIKQAIRNGKEPEGLAIPVLNYIKRNGLYTSLEAE
;
A
#
# COMPACT_ATOMS: atom_id res chain seq x y z
N MET A 1 -0.64 -3.23 60.47
CA MET A 1 -1.69 -3.75 59.56
C MET A 1 -1.21 -3.56 58.14
N ALA A 2 -0.85 -4.65 57.47
CA ALA A 2 -0.20 -4.63 56.15
C ALA A 2 -1.19 -5.01 55.04
N GLN A 3 -0.89 -4.50 53.84
CA GLN A 3 -1.24 -5.00 52.51
C GLN A 3 -2.63 -4.69 51.94
N ARG A 4 -2.63 -3.78 50.96
CA ARG A 4 -3.40 -3.91 49.72
C ARG A 4 -2.45 -3.69 48.54
N SER A 5 -1.79 -4.76 48.08
CA SER A 5 -1.52 -4.90 46.64
C SER A 5 -2.85 -5.35 46.00
N LEU A 6 -3.23 -4.89 44.82
CA LEU A 6 -2.75 -5.41 43.55
C LEU A 6 -3.16 -4.42 42.46
N LEU A 7 -2.20 -3.62 41.97
CA LEU A 7 -2.27 -3.10 40.60
C LEU A 7 -2.06 -4.31 39.70
N GLN A 8 -3.15 -4.90 39.20
CA GLN A 8 -3.09 -5.83 38.08
C GLN A 8 -2.54 -5.07 36.87
N LYS A 9 -1.23 -5.20 36.64
CA LYS A 9 -0.63 -4.89 35.35
C LYS A 9 -1.31 -5.79 34.32
N PRO A 10 -1.76 -5.26 33.17
CA PRO A 10 -2.28 -6.11 32.11
C PRO A 10 -1.16 -7.01 31.60
N THR A 11 -1.21 -8.27 32.02
CA THR A 11 -0.54 -9.41 31.38
C THR A 11 -1.17 -9.63 30.02
N ASN A 12 -0.64 -8.96 29.00
CA ASN A 12 -0.79 -9.39 27.62
C ASN A 12 0.61 -9.57 27.05
N LEU A 13 1.29 -10.63 27.46
CA LEU A 13 2.46 -11.17 26.76
C LEU A 13 1.97 -11.85 25.48
N PHE A 14 1.55 -11.07 24.48
CA PHE A 14 1.56 -11.53 23.11
C PHE A 14 2.96 -11.29 22.55
N CYS A 15 3.92 -12.12 22.96
CA CYS A 15 5.27 -12.12 22.40
C CYS A 15 5.27 -13.03 21.16
N GLY A 16 4.71 -12.53 20.06
CA GLY A 16 4.86 -13.16 18.75
C GLY A 16 5.89 -12.38 17.95
N ASP A 17 6.87 -13.11 17.39
CA ASP A 17 7.79 -12.57 16.39
C ASP A 17 7.09 -12.65 15.04
N TYR A 18 6.80 -11.49 14.43
CA TYR A 18 6.13 -11.41 13.13
C TYR A 18 7.11 -10.87 12.09
N SER A 19 7.22 -11.58 10.97
CA SER A 19 8.06 -11.17 9.83
C SER A 19 7.22 -11.00 8.58
N PHE A 20 7.29 -9.84 7.93
CA PHE A 20 6.53 -9.57 6.70
C PHE A 20 7.24 -8.54 5.82
N ILE A 21 6.90 -8.55 4.54
CA ILE A 21 7.35 -7.56 3.57
C ILE A 21 6.23 -6.55 3.37
N VAL A 22 6.56 -5.26 3.43
CA VAL A 22 5.59 -4.18 3.20
C VAL A 22 5.95 -3.44 1.92
N SER A 23 5.06 -3.52 0.94
CA SER A 23 5.12 -2.69 -0.26
C SER A 23 4.40 -1.38 0.03
N VAL A 24 5.13 -0.26 -0.04
CA VAL A 24 4.57 1.08 0.21
C VAL A 24 4.78 1.99 -0.98
N ARG A 25 3.89 2.97 -1.14
CA ARG A 25 4.16 4.13 -1.98
C ARG A 25 5.18 5.00 -1.27
N GLN A 26 6.07 5.65 -2.03
CA GLN A 26 7.11 6.53 -1.46
C GLN A 26 6.52 7.63 -0.56
N SER A 27 5.33 8.14 -0.89
CA SER A 27 4.62 9.16 -0.08
C SER A 27 4.19 8.66 1.30
N ASP A 28 4.00 7.35 1.47
CA ASP A 28 3.39 6.75 2.66
C ASP A 28 4.42 6.03 3.55
N GLU A 29 5.67 5.89 3.12
CA GLU A 29 6.73 5.17 3.83
C GLU A 29 6.89 5.65 5.29
N ASN A 30 7.08 6.96 5.48
CA ASN A 30 7.22 7.55 6.82
C ASN A 30 6.00 7.31 7.72
N ARG A 31 4.80 7.31 7.14
CA ARG A 31 3.56 7.08 7.89
C ARG A 31 3.48 5.63 8.35
N ILE A 32 3.76 4.68 7.45
CA ILE A 32 3.72 3.25 7.74
C ILE A 32 4.78 2.87 8.78
N GLN A 33 5.99 3.42 8.66
CA GLN A 33 7.05 3.20 9.64
C GLN A 33 6.62 3.64 11.05
N ARG A 34 6.05 4.86 11.19
CA ARG A 34 5.52 5.33 12.48
C ARG A 34 4.39 4.46 13.01
N THR A 35 3.50 3.99 12.14
CA THR A 35 2.42 3.07 12.55
C THR A 35 2.98 1.75 13.09
N LEU A 36 4.00 1.19 12.45
CA LEU A 36 4.66 -0.04 12.91
C LEU A 36 5.34 0.17 14.27
N GLU A 37 6.12 1.25 14.44
CA GLU A 37 6.76 1.59 15.72
C GLU A 37 5.73 1.78 16.85
N ASN A 38 4.59 2.41 16.56
CA ASN A 38 3.52 2.60 17.54
C ASN A 38 2.87 1.26 17.92
N LEU A 39 2.69 0.35 16.97
CA LEU A 39 2.15 -0.98 17.24
C LEU A 39 3.10 -1.80 18.10
N GLU A 40 4.42 -1.74 17.89
CA GLU A 40 5.40 -2.40 18.75
C GLU A 40 5.30 -1.90 20.20
N LYS A 41 5.27 -0.57 20.38
CA LYS A 41 5.21 0.07 21.70
C LYS A 41 3.91 -0.23 22.45
N THR A 42 2.78 -0.28 21.74
CA THR A 42 1.45 -0.43 22.37
C THR A 42 1.06 -1.89 22.62
N ARG A 43 1.53 -2.82 21.78
CA ARG A 43 1.11 -4.23 21.82
C ARG A 43 2.18 -5.17 22.36
N GLY A 44 3.40 -4.71 22.61
CA GLY A 44 4.52 -5.56 23.00
C GLY A 44 4.95 -6.54 21.92
N LEU A 45 4.62 -6.22 20.66
CA LEU A 45 4.96 -7.01 19.48
C LEU A 45 6.34 -6.62 18.96
N ARG A 46 7.04 -7.57 18.34
CA ARG A 46 8.26 -7.31 17.59
C ARG A 46 8.03 -7.62 16.12
N PHE A 47 8.12 -6.59 15.28
CA PHE A 47 7.99 -6.73 13.84
C PHE A 47 9.38 -6.71 13.19
N ARG A 48 9.65 -7.72 12.37
CA ARG A 48 10.77 -7.66 11.41
C ARG A 48 10.17 -7.39 10.05
N TYR A 49 10.47 -6.24 9.48
CA TYR A 49 9.92 -5.88 8.17
C TYR A 49 10.97 -5.27 7.26
N GLN A 50 10.77 -5.52 5.96
CA GLN A 50 11.49 -4.83 4.91
C GLN A 50 10.49 -3.98 4.14
N ILE A 51 10.77 -2.68 4.07
CA ILE A 51 10.04 -1.77 3.20
C ILE A 51 10.70 -1.84 1.83
N ILE A 52 9.92 -2.20 0.81
CA ILE A 52 10.37 -2.15 -0.57
C ILE A 52 9.73 -0.94 -1.22
N ALA A 53 10.52 0.12 -1.41
CA ALA A 53 10.13 1.27 -2.19
C ALA A 53 10.07 0.86 -3.67
N HIS A 54 8.86 0.68 -4.20
CA HIS A 54 8.70 0.48 -5.63
C HIS A 54 8.70 1.83 -6.33
N ASN A 55 9.44 1.91 -7.44
CA ASN A 55 9.30 2.98 -8.43
C ASN A 55 7.97 2.78 -9.17
N LEU A 56 6.86 2.97 -8.44
CA LEU A 56 5.52 2.72 -8.94
C LEU A 56 5.22 3.71 -10.06
N PRO A 57 4.52 3.27 -11.12
CA PRO A 57 4.06 4.17 -12.15
C PRO A 57 3.22 5.30 -11.51
N LYS A 58 3.53 6.55 -11.86
CA LYS A 58 2.79 7.73 -11.38
C LYS A 58 1.33 7.75 -11.83
N VAL A 59 1.01 6.99 -12.89
CA VAL A 59 -0.31 6.97 -13.52
C VAL A 59 -0.96 5.61 -13.32
N SER A 60 -2.23 5.62 -12.88
CA SER A 60 -3.00 4.39 -12.69
C SER A 60 -3.61 3.90 -14.00
N SER A 61 -3.77 2.58 -14.14
CA SER A 61 -4.42 1.96 -15.31
C SER A 61 -5.85 2.46 -15.54
N ARG A 62 -6.56 2.89 -14.48
CA ARG A 62 -7.89 3.51 -14.59
C ARG A 62 -7.82 4.84 -15.34
N LYS A 63 -6.88 5.72 -15.00
CA LYS A 63 -6.68 7.00 -15.69
C LYS A 63 -6.27 6.80 -17.14
N ILE A 64 -5.38 5.84 -17.41
CA ILE A 64 -4.94 5.47 -18.77
C ILE A 64 -6.15 5.02 -19.61
N LYS A 65 -6.94 4.07 -19.11
CA LYS A 65 -8.15 3.59 -19.80
C LYS A 65 -9.16 4.71 -20.05
N GLN A 66 -9.35 5.60 -19.08
CA GLN A 66 -10.24 6.75 -19.22
C GLN A 66 -9.75 7.74 -20.28
N ALA A 67 -8.44 8.04 -20.33
CA ALA A 67 -7.86 8.89 -21.36
C ALA A 67 -8.07 8.29 -22.76
N ILE A 68 -7.81 6.99 -22.92
CA ILE A 68 -8.03 6.26 -24.18
C ILE A 68 -9.50 6.32 -24.61
N ARG A 69 -10.44 6.05 -23.70
CA ARG A 69 -11.90 6.14 -23.96
C ARG A 69 -12.33 7.54 -24.40
N ASN A 70 -11.72 8.56 -23.82
CA ASN A 70 -12.00 9.96 -24.12
C ASN A 70 -11.28 10.48 -25.38
N GLY A 71 -10.56 9.61 -26.11
CA GLY A 71 -9.76 10.00 -27.28
C GLY A 71 -8.55 10.88 -26.95
N LYS A 72 -8.13 10.94 -25.68
CA LYS A 72 -6.95 11.69 -25.23
C LYS A 72 -5.71 10.79 -25.22
N GLU A 73 -4.54 11.40 -25.38
CA GLU A 73 -3.28 10.68 -25.23
C GLU A 73 -3.04 10.31 -23.74
N PRO A 74 -2.87 9.02 -23.41
CA PRO A 74 -2.67 8.61 -22.02
C PRO A 74 -1.24 8.93 -21.54
N GLU A 75 -1.15 9.64 -20.42
CA GLU A 75 0.12 9.90 -19.74
C GLU A 75 0.77 8.61 -19.21
N GLY A 76 2.09 8.50 -19.31
CA GLY A 76 2.86 7.40 -18.72
C GLY A 76 2.72 6.06 -19.45
N LEU A 77 2.12 6.05 -20.65
CA LEU A 77 2.04 4.86 -21.50
C LEU A 77 3.09 4.93 -22.61
N ALA A 78 3.88 3.87 -22.79
CA ALA A 78 4.86 3.81 -23.87
C ALA A 78 4.15 3.79 -25.25
N ILE A 79 4.69 4.55 -26.21
CA ILE A 79 4.13 4.68 -27.57
C ILE A 79 3.88 3.32 -28.26
N PRO A 80 4.77 2.31 -28.18
CA PRO A 80 4.49 0.99 -28.76
C PRO A 80 3.23 0.33 -28.19
N VAL A 81 2.96 0.51 -26.90
CA VAL A 81 1.78 -0.04 -26.22
C VAL A 81 0.52 0.72 -26.67
N LEU A 82 0.60 2.05 -26.79
CA LEU A 82 -0.50 2.85 -27.32
C LEU A 82 -0.87 2.45 -28.75
N ASN A 83 0.13 2.22 -29.61
CA ASN A 83 -0.08 1.75 -30.98
C ASN A 83 -0.74 0.38 -31.02
N TYR A 84 -0.30 -0.54 -30.15
CA TYR A 84 -0.94 -1.85 -30.01
C TYR A 84 -2.41 -1.73 -29.59
N ILE A 85 -2.72 -0.88 -28.61
CA ILE A 85 -4.10 -0.62 -28.15
C ILE A 85 -4.97 -0.11 -29.29
N LYS A 86 -4.49 0.89 -30.05
CA LYS A 86 -5.22 1.48 -31.18
C LYS A 86 -5.47 0.46 -32.29
N ARG A 87 -4.46 -0.32 -32.67
CA ARG A 87 -4.56 -1.33 -33.73
C ARG A 87 -5.57 -2.43 -33.39
N ASN A 88 -5.69 -2.79 -32.11
CA ASN A 88 -6.57 -3.86 -31.66
C ASN A 88 -7.91 -3.34 -31.11
N GLY A 89 -8.20 -2.03 -31.19
CA GLY A 89 -9.45 -1.44 -30.70
C GLY A 89 -9.66 -1.63 -29.19
N LEU A 90 -8.60 -1.80 -28.39
CA LEU A 90 -8.75 -2.05 -26.95
C LEU A 90 -9.25 -0.79 -26.22
N TYR A 91 -10.10 -1.01 -25.22
CA TYR A 91 -10.67 0.05 -24.37
C TYR A 91 -11.57 1.06 -25.09
N THR A 92 -12.08 0.72 -26.28
CA THR A 92 -12.97 1.58 -27.07
C THR A 92 -14.45 1.40 -26.75
N SER A 93 -14.84 0.41 -25.94
CA SER A 93 -16.24 0.12 -25.63
C SER A 93 -16.83 1.03 -24.54
N LEU A 94 -17.93 1.67 -24.94
CA LEU A 94 -18.86 2.53 -24.20
C LEU A 94 -19.89 1.70 -23.40
N GLU A 95 -19.49 0.56 -22.83
CA GLU A 95 -20.37 -0.16 -21.91
C GLU A 95 -20.13 0.38 -20.50
N ALA A 96 -21.05 1.28 -20.13
CA ALA A 96 -21.20 1.87 -18.82
C ALA A 96 -21.61 0.77 -17.82
N GLU A 97 -20.77 0.57 -16.80
CA GLU A 97 -21.21 0.13 -15.47
C GLU A 97 -21.24 1.35 -14.54
#